data_AF-A0A9D7IT89-F1
#
_entry.id   AF-A0A9D7IT89-F1
#
_cell.length_a   1.000
_cell.length_b   1.000
_cell.length_c   1.000
_cell.angle_alpha   90.00
_cell.angle_beta   90.00
_cell.angle_gamma   90.00
#
_symmetry.space_group_name_H-M   'P 1'
#
loop_
_entity.id
_entity.type
_entity.pdbx_description
1 polymer ?
#
loop_
_entity_poly.entity_id
_entity_poly.type
_entity_poly.pdbx_seq_one_letter_code
_entity_poly.pdbx_strand_id
1 'polypeptide(L)'
;MLVADGGQVVLKKGYGLANMEWNIPNTADTKFRLGSITKQFTATLIMQLVEQGKIDLKAPVTRYLPNYPGGRVIKSPFISF
;
A
#
# COMPACT_ATOMS: atom_id res chain seq x y z
N MET A 1 20.36 -3.33 -2.58
CA MET A 1 20.37 -2.23 -1.60
C MET A 1 20.64 -0.93 -2.34
N LEU A 2 19.87 0.11 -2.01
CA LEU A 2 20.05 1.48 -2.47
C LEU A 2 20.18 2.36 -1.23
N VAL A 3 21.21 3.21 -1.19
CA VAL A 3 21.36 4.28 -0.20
C VAL A 3 21.63 5.56 -0.96
N ALA A 4 20.91 6.61 -0.60
CA ALA A 4 21.11 7.95 -1.15
C ALA A 4 21.14 8.97 -0.01
N ASP A 5 22.01 9.96 -0.15
CA ASP A 5 22.15 11.08 0.77
C ASP A 5 22.17 12.39 -0.03
N GLY A 6 21.40 13.39 0.40
CA GLY A 6 21.24 14.65 -0.35
C GLY A 6 20.80 14.47 -1.81
N GLY A 7 20.06 13.40 -2.13
CA GLY A 7 19.64 13.07 -3.50
C GLY A 7 20.74 12.40 -4.36
N GLN A 8 21.96 12.24 -3.84
CA GLN A 8 23.04 11.53 -4.51
C GLN A 8 23.06 10.06 -4.06
N VAL A 9 23.20 9.15 -5.03
CA VAL A 9 23.28 7.71 -4.74
C VAL A 9 24.68 7.38 -4.25
N VAL A 10 24.80 7.01 -2.98
CA VAL A 10 26.09 6.61 -2.36
C VAL A 10 26.34 5.10 -2.46
N LEU A 11 25.27 4.30 -2.61
CA LEU A 11 25.36 2.86 -2.81
C LEU A 11 24.19 2.36 -3.67
N LYS A 12 24.48 1.58 -4.71
CA LYS A 12 23.49 0.83 -5.50
C LYS A 12 24.06 -0.51 -5.92
N LYS A 13 23.72 -1.58 -5.19
CA LYS A 13 24.26 -2.92 -5.46
C LYS A 13 23.33 -4.04 -4.98
N GLY A 14 23.28 -5.13 -5.74
CA GLY A 14 22.63 -6.39 -5.34
C GLY A 14 23.61 -7.31 -4.59
N TYR A 15 23.10 -8.10 -3.66
CA TYR A 15 23.89 -9.05 -2.86
C TYR A 15 23.20 -10.41 -2.85
N GLY A 16 23.99 -11.49 -2.89
CA GLY A 16 23.50 -12.86 -2.89
C GLY A 16 22.83 -13.27 -4.21
N LEU A 17 21.93 -14.24 -4.13
CA LEU A 17 21.19 -14.79 -5.26
C LEU A 17 19.73 -14.31 -5.25
N ALA A 18 19.21 -13.96 -6.41
CA ALA A 18 17.79 -13.69 -6.63
C ALA A 18 16.98 -14.99 -6.77
N ASN A 19 17.63 -16.06 -7.25
CA ASN A 19 17.08 -17.41 -7.32
C ASN A 19 18.21 -18.40 -7.01
N MET A 20 17.99 -19.28 -6.03
CA MET A 20 19.02 -20.20 -5.57
C MET A 20 19.13 -21.43 -6.48
N GLU A 21 18.00 -21.94 -6.96
CA GLU A 21 17.91 -23.15 -7.78
C GLU A 21 18.67 -23.00 -9.11
N TRP A 22 18.63 -21.81 -9.69
CA TRP A 22 19.27 -21.48 -10.96
C TRP A 22 20.52 -20.62 -10.79
N ASN A 23 20.98 -20.41 -9.56
CA ASN A 23 22.16 -19.58 -9.24
C ASN A 23 22.10 -18.18 -9.89
N ILE A 24 20.92 -17.56 -9.94
CA ILE A 24 20.76 -16.24 -10.55
C ILE A 24 21.25 -15.19 -9.56
N PRO A 25 22.26 -14.38 -9.90
CA PRO A 25 22.76 -13.35 -9.00
C PRO A 25 21.71 -12.26 -8.79
N ASN A 26 21.66 -11.75 -7.57
CA ASN A 26 20.87 -10.58 -7.26
C ASN A 26 21.61 -9.32 -7.73
N THR A 27 20.93 -8.47 -8.49
CA THR A 27 21.51 -7.26 -9.09
C THR A 27 20.76 -6.02 -8.61
N ALA A 28 21.24 -4.83 -8.99
CA ALA A 28 20.54 -3.60 -8.68
C ALA A 28 19.19 -3.47 -9.41
N ASP A 29 18.98 -4.25 -10.47
CA ASP A 29 17.78 -4.22 -11.32
C ASP A 29 16.82 -5.39 -11.04
N THR A 30 17.16 -6.28 -10.10
CA THR A 30 16.28 -7.36 -9.64
C THR A 30 15.01 -6.77 -9.04
N LYS A 31 13.85 -7.16 -9.57
CA LYS A 31 12.54 -6.72 -9.07
C LYS A 31 12.13 -7.54 -7.84
N PHE A 32 11.67 -6.85 -6.79
CA PHE A 32 11.17 -7.45 -5.56
C PHE A 32 9.67 -7.23 -5.39
N ARG A 33 9.00 -8.17 -4.73
CA ARG A 33 7.63 -7.97 -4.26
C ARG A 33 7.65 -7.04 -3.05
N LEU A 34 7.05 -5.86 -3.18
CA LEU A 34 7.09 -4.81 -2.15
C LEU A 34 6.22 -5.09 -0.91
N GLY A 35 5.27 -6.03 -1.00
CA GLY A 35 4.39 -6.40 0.10
C GLY A 35 3.62 -5.19 0.65
N SER A 36 3.68 -4.97 1.97
CA SER A 36 2.93 -3.90 2.64
C SER A 36 3.36 -2.48 2.25
N ILE A 37 4.53 -2.28 1.64
CA ILE A 37 4.93 -0.95 1.13
C ILE A 37 3.93 -0.45 0.08
N THR A 38 3.29 -1.36 -0.68
CA THR A 38 2.25 -1.02 -1.66
C THR A 38 1.07 -0.25 -1.05
N LYS A 39 0.79 -0.40 0.26
CA LYS A 39 -0.35 0.28 0.92
C LYS A 39 -0.24 1.81 0.88
N GLN A 40 0.98 2.36 0.93
CA GLN A 40 1.18 3.81 0.85
C GLN A 40 0.69 4.36 -0.50
N PHE A 41 0.98 3.65 -1.59
CA PHE A 41 0.48 4.02 -2.92
C PHE A 41 -1.05 3.95 -3.00
N THR A 42 -1.65 2.89 -2.45
CA THR A 42 -3.13 2.78 -2.37
C THR A 42 -3.71 3.94 -1.57
N ALA A 43 -3.12 4.30 -0.42
CA ALA A 43 -3.56 5.43 0.39
C ALA A 43 -3.46 6.75 -0.37
N THR A 44 -2.37 7.00 -1.11
CA THR A 44 -2.22 8.19 -1.96
C THR A 44 -3.32 8.25 -3.02
N LEU A 45 -3.61 7.15 -3.72
CA LEU A 45 -4.68 7.12 -4.71
C LEU A 45 -6.05 7.43 -4.09
N ILE A 46 -6.32 6.89 -2.89
CA ILE A 46 -7.56 7.22 -2.15
C ILE A 46 -7.61 8.71 -1.81
N MET A 47 -6.52 9.29 -1.30
CA MET A 47 -6.49 10.72 -0.97
C MET A 47 -6.65 11.63 -2.20
N GLN A 48 -6.10 11.24 -3.36
CA GLN A 48 -6.35 11.94 -4.62
C GLN A 48 -7.83 11.91 -5.02
N LEU A 49 -8.53 10.80 -4.77
CA LEU A 49 -9.98 10.71 -5.01
C LEU A 49 -10.78 11.52 -3.98
N VAL A 50 -10.29 11.68 -2.75
CA VAL A 50 -10.88 12.57 -1.74
C VAL A 50 -10.76 14.02 -2.18
N GLU A 51 -9.58 14.44 -2.65
CA GLU A 51 -9.37 15.80 -3.18
C GLU A 51 -10.27 16.10 -4.37
N GLN A 52 -10.53 15.11 -5.23
CA GLN A 52 -11.48 15.20 -6.34
C GLN A 52 -12.95 15.15 -5.91
N GLY A 53 -13.25 15.04 -4.61
CA GLY A 53 -14.62 14.90 -4.09
C GLY A 53 -15.31 13.56 -4.42
N LYS A 54 -14.57 12.58 -4.93
CA LYS A 54 -15.10 11.26 -5.32
C LYS A 54 -15.19 10.30 -4.14
N ILE A 55 -14.31 10.44 -3.15
CA ILE A 55 -14.33 9.66 -1.91
C ILE A 55 -14.55 10.60 -0.71
N ASP A 56 -15.45 10.21 0.18
CA ASP A 56 -15.68 10.80 1.49
C ASP A 56 -15.18 9.82 2.54
N LEU A 57 -14.13 10.21 3.27
CA LEU A 57 -13.49 9.39 4.31
C LEU A 57 -14.40 9.10 5.52
N LYS A 58 -15.49 9.85 5.68
CA LYS A 58 -16.46 9.66 6.77
C LYS A 58 -17.69 8.90 6.32
N ALA A 59 -17.89 8.72 5.01
CA ALA A 59 -18.97 7.90 4.50
C ALA A 59 -18.73 6.41 4.81
N PRO A 60 -19.79 5.63 5.04
CA PRO A 60 -19.65 4.19 5.19
C PRO A 60 -19.14 3.58 3.88
N VAL A 61 -18.35 2.51 3.98
CA VAL A 61 -17.78 1.82 2.80
C VAL A 61 -18.85 1.33 1.82
N THR A 62 -20.07 1.06 2.30
CA THR A 62 -21.23 0.67 1.47
C THR A 62 -21.68 1.71 0.48
N ARG A 63 -21.32 2.99 0.68
CA ARG A 63 -21.51 4.03 -0.32
C ARG A 63 -20.76 3.71 -1.63
N TYR A 64 -19.60 3.08 -1.52
CA TYR A 64 -18.73 2.75 -2.66
C TYR A 64 -18.77 1.25 -3.02
N LEU A 65 -19.08 0.40 -2.06
CA LEU A 65 -19.20 -1.05 -2.22
C LEU A 65 -20.56 -1.52 -1.68
N PRO A 66 -21.66 -1.40 -2.45
CA PRO A 66 -23.03 -1.63 -1.96
C PRO A 66 -23.26 -3.00 -1.34
N ASN A 67 -22.58 -4.04 -1.85
CA ASN A 67 -22.73 -5.42 -1.40
C ASN A 67 -21.65 -5.83 -0.37
N TYR A 68 -20.95 -4.88 0.25
CA TYR A 68 -19.91 -5.19 1.21
C TYR A 68 -20.49 -5.82 2.49
N PRO A 69 -20.13 -7.07 2.84
CA PRO A 69 -20.65 -7.73 4.02
C PRO A 69 -20.20 -6.99 5.30
N GLY A 70 -21.15 -6.69 6.19
CA GLY A 70 -20.90 -5.95 7.44
C GLY A 70 -20.95 -4.42 7.31
N GLY A 71 -21.32 -3.89 6.15
CA GLY A 71 -21.29 -2.46 5.87
C GLY A 71 -22.47 -1.60 6.35
N ARG A 72 -23.44 -2.20 7.06
CA ARG A 72 -24.37 -1.45 7.91
C ARG A 72 -23.63 -1.16 9.20
N VAL A 73 -23.34 0.11 9.48
CA VAL A 73 -23.03 0.54 10.84
C VAL A 73 -24.23 0.11 11.68
N ILE A 74 -24.07 -0.97 12.43
CA ILE A 74 -25.04 -1.37 13.43
C ILE A 74 -24.99 -0.23 14.45
N LYS A 75 -25.94 0.72 14.36
CA LYS A 75 -26.25 1.52 15.54
C LYS A 75 -26.79 0.51 16.55
N SER A 76 -25.92 0.01 17.43
CA SER A 76 -26.34 -0.82 18.54
C SER A 76 -27.46 -0.06 19.27
N PRO A 77 -28.67 -0.61 19.42
CA PRO A 77 -29.71 0.01 20.23
C PRO A 77 -29.43 -0.12 21.74
N PHE A 78 -28.31 -0.76 22.11
CA PHE A 78 -27.83 -0.91 23.47
C PHE A 78 -26.44 -0.27 23.59
N ILE A 79 -26.41 0.98 24.05
CA ILE A 79 -25.47 1.58 25.02
C ILE A 79 -25.98 3.02 25.18
N SER A 80 -26.82 3.22 26.21
CA SER A 80 -27.00 4.52 26.84
C SER A 80 -25.80 4.70 27.78
N PHE A 81 -25.14 5.85 27.66
CA PHE A 81 -24.63 6.53 28.86
C PHE A 81 -25.81 7.23 29.53
#